data_AF-A0A7X7N8S3-F1
#
_entry.id   AF-A0A7X7N8S3-F1
#
_cell.length_a   1.000
_cell.length_b   1.000
_cell.length_c   1.000
_cell.angle_alpha   90.00
_cell.angle_beta   90.00
_cell.angle_gamma   90.00
#
_symmetry.space_group_name_H-M   'P 1'
#
loop_
_entity.id
_entity.type
_entity.pdbx_description
1 polymer ?
#
loop_
_entity_poly.entity_id
_entity_poly.type
_entity_poly.pdbx_seq_one_letter_code
_entity_poly.pdbx_strand_id
1 'polypeptide(L)'
;MKKSIFGMIAVAMLIGLQVRAQDVEVKAEKDAWIPTISLQVDYQARYMSKGRVVNPESMIFGTAELGWDFGFYAGVWIAHDWNDTNKDIGIAYEPEEIDWYIGYAYKFEDVPGINSLKADLCYTYWDYPKRAGNVLHNRWEQNRELSLKLTTGLLFEPGIWVACDHENDIWYAKIFASYDYAIPAVEKLTLSNKAELYWGNGRYNGGSYPGDRQNDHYKNALSTFVWTVNLDYAITENIKFGPLMQMAWALDHDVRESWKGPNNFNSKNGCNILWGFKVAAEF
;
A
#
# COMPACT_ATOMS: atom_id res chain seq x y z
N MET A 1 3.96 -27.26 14.16
CA MET A 1 4.66 -26.00 14.49
C MET A 1 3.62 -24.93 14.77
N LYS A 2 3.38 -24.54 16.04
CA LYS A 2 2.33 -23.58 16.43
C LYS A 2 2.81 -22.55 17.48
N LYS A 3 4.06 -22.08 17.37
CA LYS A 3 4.64 -21.16 18.38
C LYS A 3 5.51 -20.02 17.82
N SER A 4 5.47 -19.70 16.53
CA SER A 4 6.40 -18.70 15.94
C SER A 4 5.81 -17.31 15.66
N ILE A 5 4.49 -17.09 15.76
CA ILE A 5 3.90 -15.80 15.32
C ILE A 5 3.75 -14.80 16.48
N PHE A 6 3.56 -15.27 17.72
CA PHE A 6 3.50 -14.38 18.90
C PHE A 6 4.86 -13.76 19.26
N GLY A 7 5.96 -14.24 18.68
CA GLY A 7 7.31 -13.71 18.94
C GLY A 7 7.61 -12.40 18.21
N MET A 8 7.09 -12.17 17.00
CA MET A 8 7.48 -11.01 16.20
C MET A 8 6.79 -9.71 16.62
N ILE A 9 5.53 -9.77 17.06
CA ILE A 9 4.79 -8.59 17.56
C ILE A 9 5.35 -8.13 18.92
N ALA A 10 5.85 -9.07 19.74
CA ALA A 10 6.46 -8.75 21.03
C ALA A 10 7.86 -8.10 20.89
N VAL A 11 8.62 -8.45 19.85
CA VAL A 11 9.96 -7.87 19.63
C VAL A 11 9.88 -6.42 19.14
N ALA A 12 8.89 -6.07 18.31
CA ALA A 12 8.66 -4.67 17.90
C ALA A 12 8.25 -3.77 19.08
N MET A 13 7.47 -4.28 20.05
CA MET A 13 7.11 -3.53 21.25
C MET A 13 8.23 -3.44 22.29
N LEU A 14 9.15 -4.43 22.36
CA LEU A 14 10.26 -4.41 23.32
C LEU A 14 11.41 -3.50 22.89
N ILE A 15 11.65 -3.31 21.58
CA ILE A 15 12.70 -2.42 21.09
C ILE A 15 12.34 -0.94 21.34
N GLY A 16 11.05 -0.59 21.30
CA GLY A 16 10.56 0.77 21.60
C GLY A 16 10.61 1.18 23.09
N LEU A 17 10.95 0.27 24.02
CA LEU A 17 10.87 0.51 25.46
C LEU A 17 12.23 0.68 26.17
N GLN A 18 13.36 0.65 25.47
CA GLN A 18 14.70 0.76 26.08
C GLN A 18 15.47 2.07 25.84
N VAL A 19 14.93 3.05 25.11
CA VAL A 19 15.60 4.36 25.01
C VAL A 19 15.14 5.28 26.14
N ARG A 20 15.67 5.06 27.35
CA ARG A 20 15.69 6.06 28.42
C ARG A 20 17.14 6.31 28.82
N ALA A 21 17.71 7.40 28.35
CA ALA A 21 18.87 8.01 29.00
C ALA A 21 18.93 9.52 28.71
N GLN A 22 18.47 10.26 29.71
CA GLN A 22 19.05 11.50 30.27
C GLN A 22 19.19 12.75 29.38
N ASP A 23 18.52 13.80 29.86
CA ASP A 23 18.62 15.19 29.42
C ASP A 23 20.05 15.72 29.36
N VAL A 24 20.53 15.98 28.15
CA VAL A 24 21.52 17.02 27.84
C VAL A 24 21.08 17.64 26.52
N GLU A 25 20.69 18.93 26.54
CA GLU A 25 20.52 19.74 25.32
C GLU A 25 21.89 19.94 24.66
N VAL A 26 22.35 18.93 23.93
CA VAL A 26 23.26 19.12 22.80
C VAL A 26 22.36 19.24 21.59
N LYS A 27 22.53 20.28 20.75
CA LYS A 27 22.02 20.25 19.38
C LYS A 27 22.71 19.09 18.66
N ALA A 28 22.18 17.88 18.84
CA ALA A 28 22.64 16.71 18.13
C ALA A 28 22.35 17.00 16.65
N GLU A 29 23.40 17.05 15.83
CA GLU A 29 23.24 16.70 14.43
C GLU A 29 22.48 15.37 14.44
N LYS A 30 21.27 15.35 13.87
CA LYS A 30 20.53 14.11 13.68
C LYS A 30 21.49 13.18 12.93
N ASP A 31 21.97 12.15 13.61
CA ASP A 31 22.91 11.21 13.01
C ASP A 31 22.17 10.52 11.86
N ALA A 32 22.54 10.86 10.62
CA ALA A 32 21.84 10.42 9.41
C ALA A 32 21.78 8.88 9.27
N TRP A 33 22.50 8.16 10.13
CA TRP A 33 22.54 6.71 10.25
C TRP A 33 21.46 6.10 11.14
N ILE A 34 20.81 6.88 12.00
CA ILE A 34 19.71 6.39 12.84
C ILE A 34 18.43 6.41 11.99
N PRO A 35 17.82 5.24 11.69
CA PRO A 35 16.59 5.21 10.93
C PRO A 35 15.39 5.63 11.78
N THR A 36 14.45 6.32 11.16
CA THR A 36 13.06 6.43 11.64
C THR A 36 12.37 5.08 11.46
N ILE A 37 11.56 4.68 12.44
CA ILE A 37 10.75 3.46 12.39
C ILE A 37 9.29 3.83 12.20
N SER A 38 8.70 3.39 11.09
CA SER A 38 7.27 3.59 10.80
C SER A 38 6.52 2.27 10.87
N LEU A 39 5.45 2.23 11.65
CA LEU A 39 4.57 1.08 11.83
C LEU A 39 3.13 1.46 11.50
N GLN A 40 2.43 0.62 10.75
CA GLN A 40 1.01 0.80 10.48
C GLN A 40 0.26 -0.53 10.58
N VAL A 41 -0.94 -0.49 11.14
CA VAL A 41 -1.88 -1.62 11.13
C VAL A 41 -3.26 -1.10 10.74
N ASP A 42 -3.84 -1.71 9.70
CA ASP A 42 -5.17 -1.38 9.23
C ASP A 42 -6.09 -2.59 9.34
N TYR A 43 -7.29 -2.38 9.87
CA TYR A 43 -8.41 -3.27 9.62
C TYR A 43 -9.18 -2.73 8.41
N GLN A 44 -9.49 -3.57 7.43
CA GLN A 44 -10.40 -3.20 6.34
C GLN A 44 -11.46 -4.26 6.14
N ALA A 45 -12.68 -3.83 5.82
CA ALA A 45 -13.83 -4.72 5.63
C ALA A 45 -13.70 -5.64 4.38
N ARG A 46 -12.73 -5.37 3.50
CA ARG A 46 -12.36 -6.18 2.33
C ARG A 46 -10.97 -5.78 1.85
N TYR A 47 -10.30 -6.63 1.07
CA TYR A 47 -9.08 -6.24 0.36
C TYR A 47 -9.40 -5.63 -1.01
N MET A 48 -9.11 -4.33 -1.16
CA MET A 48 -9.14 -3.64 -2.45
C MET A 48 -7.72 -3.30 -2.91
N SER A 49 -7.34 -3.79 -4.09
CA SER A 49 -6.08 -3.45 -4.74
C SER A 49 -6.36 -2.63 -6.00
N LYS A 50 -5.80 -1.40 -6.05
CA LYS A 50 -5.91 -0.48 -7.20
C LYS A 50 -7.37 -0.21 -7.65
N GLY A 51 -8.30 -0.30 -6.72
CA GLY A 51 -9.74 -0.10 -6.91
C GLY A 51 -10.59 -1.37 -7.10
N ARG A 52 -9.95 -2.52 -7.36
CA ARG A 52 -10.64 -3.81 -7.50
C ARG A 52 -10.65 -4.55 -6.17
N VAL A 53 -11.80 -5.12 -5.79
CA VAL A 53 -11.88 -6.06 -4.66
C VAL A 53 -11.23 -7.37 -5.09
N VAL A 54 -10.15 -7.75 -4.41
CA VAL A 54 -9.39 -8.99 -4.66
C VAL A 54 -9.66 -10.06 -3.61
N ASN A 55 -10.04 -9.66 -2.40
CA ASN A 55 -10.59 -10.55 -1.36
C ASN A 55 -11.80 -9.85 -0.71
N PRO A 56 -13.00 -10.46 -0.70
CA PRO A 56 -14.19 -9.87 -0.08
C PRO A 56 -14.18 -9.90 1.44
N GLU A 57 -13.33 -10.74 2.04
CA GLU A 57 -13.27 -10.96 3.47
C GLU A 57 -12.56 -9.82 4.18
N SER A 58 -12.87 -9.64 5.46
CA SER A 58 -12.17 -8.66 6.29
C SER A 58 -10.71 -9.06 6.49
N MET A 59 -9.82 -8.09 6.36
CA MET A 59 -8.38 -8.30 6.40
C MET A 59 -7.73 -7.36 7.42
N ILE A 60 -6.60 -7.80 7.96
CA ILE A 60 -5.65 -6.93 8.63
C ILE A 60 -4.46 -6.71 7.72
N PHE A 61 -4.09 -5.45 7.53
CA PHE A 61 -2.89 -5.05 6.83
C PHE A 61 -1.87 -4.53 7.82
N GLY A 62 -0.60 -4.86 7.61
CA GLY A 62 0.50 -4.39 8.44
C GLY A 62 1.62 -3.82 7.57
N THR A 63 2.22 -2.73 8.01
CA THR A 63 3.43 -2.15 7.41
C THR A 63 4.46 -1.95 8.50
N ALA A 64 5.72 -2.29 8.21
CA ALA A 64 6.86 -1.88 9.00
C ALA A 64 7.97 -1.38 8.07
N GLU A 65 8.48 -0.19 8.33
CA GLU A 65 9.47 0.49 7.48
C GLU A 65 10.58 1.13 8.32
N LEU A 66 11.79 1.06 7.79
CA LEU A 66 12.95 1.80 8.24
C LEU A 66 13.30 2.85 7.17
N GLY A 67 13.38 4.12 7.57
CA GLY A 67 13.74 5.22 6.68
C GLY A 67 14.91 6.01 7.22
N TRP A 68 15.85 6.38 6.36
CA TRP A 68 17.01 7.20 6.72
C TRP A 68 16.88 8.61 6.14
N ASP A 69 17.41 9.60 6.86
CA ASP A 69 17.32 11.01 6.46
C ASP A 69 17.98 11.30 5.10
N PHE A 70 18.93 10.46 4.66
CA PHE A 70 19.55 10.57 3.33
C PHE A 70 18.69 9.97 2.19
N GLY A 71 17.48 9.48 2.49
CA GLY A 71 16.46 9.09 1.51
C GLY A 71 16.31 7.60 1.25
N PHE A 72 17.24 6.75 1.72
CA PHE A 72 17.08 5.30 1.63
C PHE A 72 15.99 4.81 2.58
N TYR A 73 15.25 3.79 2.17
CA TYR A 73 14.30 3.09 3.04
C TYR A 73 14.14 1.62 2.64
N ALA A 74 13.71 0.83 3.61
CA ALA A 74 13.37 -0.57 3.43
C ALA A 74 12.21 -0.95 4.33
N GLY A 75 11.30 -1.79 3.84
CA GLY A 75 10.13 -2.19 4.60
C GLY A 75 9.47 -3.47 4.14
N VAL A 76 8.45 -3.84 4.89
CA VAL A 76 7.58 -4.97 4.63
C VAL A 76 6.13 -4.56 4.78
N TRP A 77 5.29 -5.02 3.87
CA TRP A 77 3.84 -4.92 3.94
C TRP A 77 3.24 -6.33 3.95
N ILE A 78 2.14 -6.52 4.67
CA ILE A 78 1.44 -7.80 4.77
C ILE A 78 -0.07 -7.60 4.70
N ALA A 79 -0.75 -8.47 3.96
CA ALA A 79 -2.19 -8.65 4.02
C ALA A 79 -2.50 -10.00 4.66
N HIS A 80 -3.18 -9.99 5.81
CA HIS A 80 -3.54 -11.19 6.55
C HIS A 80 -5.05 -11.40 6.60
N ASP A 81 -5.49 -12.57 6.16
CA ASP A 81 -6.89 -12.99 6.19
C ASP A 81 -7.23 -13.54 7.58
N TRP A 82 -8.13 -12.85 8.29
CA TRP A 82 -8.59 -13.27 9.62
C TRP A 82 -9.81 -14.19 9.58
N ASN A 83 -10.36 -14.46 8.40
CA ASN A 83 -11.55 -15.29 8.27
C ASN A 83 -11.21 -16.76 8.06
N ASP A 84 -12.17 -17.59 8.46
CA ASP A 84 -12.06 -19.04 8.46
C ASP A 84 -12.76 -19.71 7.29
N THR A 85 -13.17 -18.93 6.29
CA THR A 85 -13.91 -19.37 5.11
C THR A 85 -13.19 -20.49 4.33
N ASN A 86 -11.88 -20.64 4.51
CA ASN A 86 -11.05 -21.67 3.89
C ASN A 86 -10.50 -22.72 4.88
N LYS A 87 -11.07 -22.82 6.11
CA LYS A 87 -10.69 -23.86 7.09
C LYS A 87 -10.84 -25.27 6.53
N ASP A 88 -11.89 -25.50 5.74
CA ASP A 88 -12.24 -26.83 5.22
C ASP A 88 -11.22 -27.37 4.21
N ILE A 89 -10.38 -26.50 3.65
CA ILE A 89 -9.26 -26.88 2.75
C ILE A 89 -7.88 -26.66 3.39
N GLY A 90 -7.84 -26.36 4.70
CA GLY A 90 -6.59 -26.23 5.47
C GLY A 90 -5.86 -24.90 5.33
N ILE A 91 -6.48 -23.88 4.73
CA ILE A 91 -5.86 -22.59 4.37
C ILE A 91 -6.55 -21.44 5.15
N ALA A 92 -6.65 -21.59 6.47
CA ALA A 92 -7.26 -20.58 7.34
C ALA A 92 -6.19 -19.84 8.14
N TYR A 93 -6.37 -18.53 8.28
CA TYR A 93 -5.43 -17.64 9.00
C TYR A 93 -4.04 -17.60 8.36
N GLU A 94 -3.99 -17.47 7.04
CA GLU A 94 -2.74 -17.35 6.28
C GLU A 94 -2.58 -15.95 5.67
N PRO A 95 -1.34 -15.46 5.51
CA PRO A 95 -1.07 -14.27 4.71
C PRO A 95 -1.57 -14.45 3.27
N GLU A 96 -2.39 -13.52 2.80
CA GLU A 96 -2.78 -13.43 1.39
C GLU A 96 -1.60 -12.95 0.54
N GLU A 97 -0.82 -12.02 1.08
CA GLU A 97 0.26 -11.32 0.38
C GLU A 97 1.28 -10.75 1.37
N ILE A 98 2.55 -10.81 1.00
CA ILE A 98 3.67 -10.22 1.75
C ILE A 98 4.57 -9.53 0.73
N ASP A 99 4.73 -8.21 0.89
CA ASP A 99 5.55 -7.40 0.00
C ASP A 99 6.80 -6.93 0.74
N TRP A 100 7.96 -7.16 0.14
CA TRP A 100 9.24 -6.65 0.60
C TRP A 100 9.68 -5.54 -0.32
N TYR A 101 10.09 -4.40 0.21
CA TYR A 101 10.47 -3.29 -0.62
C TYR A 101 11.70 -2.55 -0.11
N ILE A 102 12.46 -2.01 -1.07
CA ILE A 102 13.60 -1.13 -0.84
C ILE A 102 13.50 0.04 -1.81
N GLY A 103 13.86 1.23 -1.36
CA GLY A 103 13.79 2.41 -2.21
C GLY A 103 14.71 3.53 -1.80
N TYR A 104 14.71 4.57 -2.63
CA TYR A 104 15.48 5.78 -2.43
C TYR A 104 14.68 6.99 -2.91
N ALA A 105 14.36 7.88 -1.97
CA ALA A 105 13.70 9.14 -2.22
C ALA A 105 14.72 10.28 -2.26
N TYR A 106 14.73 11.03 -3.36
CA TYR A 106 15.54 12.22 -3.54
C TYR A 106 14.67 13.45 -3.71
N LYS A 107 14.92 14.48 -2.90
CA LYS A 107 14.37 15.82 -3.12
C LYS A 107 15.44 16.65 -3.80
N PHE A 108 15.12 17.19 -4.97
CA PHE A 108 16.01 18.11 -5.66
C PHE A 108 16.04 19.39 -4.83
N GLU A 109 17.09 19.64 -4.05
CA GLU A 109 17.27 20.91 -3.34
C GLU A 109 18.42 21.74 -3.95
N ASP A 110 19.24 21.07 -4.74
CA ASP A 110 20.47 21.53 -5.37
C ASP A 110 20.27 22.02 -6.81
N VAL A 111 19.11 21.75 -7.42
CA VAL A 111 18.81 22.14 -8.81
C VAL A 111 17.81 23.30 -8.84
N PRO A 112 18.23 24.53 -9.22
CA PRO A 112 17.34 25.67 -9.37
C PRO A 112 16.21 25.39 -10.37
N GLY A 113 14.98 25.79 -10.03
CA GLY A 113 13.80 25.67 -10.89
C GLY A 113 13.00 24.37 -10.78
N ILE A 114 13.56 23.32 -10.15
CA ILE A 114 12.85 22.06 -9.85
C ILE A 114 12.98 21.68 -8.37
N ASN A 115 13.29 22.65 -7.52
CA ASN A 115 13.66 22.45 -6.12
C ASN A 115 12.52 21.94 -5.20
N SER A 116 11.30 21.86 -5.73
CA SER A 116 10.14 21.27 -5.08
C SER A 116 9.87 19.82 -5.52
N LEU A 117 10.53 19.36 -6.59
CA LEU A 117 10.36 18.02 -7.11
C LEU A 117 11.00 17.00 -6.16
N LYS A 118 10.30 15.91 -5.94
CA LYS A 118 10.78 14.70 -5.27
C LYS A 118 10.67 13.54 -6.24
N ALA A 119 11.71 12.73 -6.34
CA ALA A 119 11.73 11.48 -7.08
C ALA A 119 11.99 10.32 -6.13
N ASP A 120 11.20 9.27 -6.24
CA ASP A 120 11.26 8.10 -5.37
C ASP A 120 11.29 6.85 -6.24
N LEU A 121 12.42 6.14 -6.21
CA LEU A 121 12.63 4.89 -6.91
C LEU A 121 12.49 3.74 -5.92
N CYS A 122 11.59 2.81 -6.20
CA CYS A 122 11.28 1.70 -5.31
C CYS A 122 11.24 0.37 -6.05
N TYR A 123 11.88 -0.64 -5.48
CA TYR A 123 11.80 -2.03 -5.89
C TYR A 123 10.96 -2.80 -4.88
N THR A 124 9.95 -3.52 -5.36
CA THR A 124 9.05 -4.33 -4.54
C THR A 124 9.07 -5.78 -5.03
N TYR A 125 9.25 -6.71 -4.11
CA TYR A 125 9.08 -8.14 -4.29
C TYR A 125 7.80 -8.59 -3.59
N TRP A 126 6.89 -9.19 -4.34
CA TRP A 126 5.56 -9.59 -3.89
C TRP A 126 5.52 -11.10 -3.74
N ASP A 127 5.14 -11.60 -2.57
CA ASP A 127 4.96 -13.02 -2.26
C ASP A 127 3.48 -13.29 -1.96
N TYR A 128 2.93 -14.37 -2.50
CA TYR A 128 1.52 -14.75 -2.34
C TYR A 128 1.37 -16.15 -1.72
N PRO A 129 1.62 -16.32 -0.40
CA PRO A 129 1.70 -17.64 0.23
C PRO A 129 0.45 -18.50 0.04
N LYS A 130 -0.74 -17.90 0.15
CA LYS A 130 -2.04 -18.58 -0.03
C LYS A 130 -2.23 -19.20 -1.41
N ARG A 131 -1.50 -18.73 -2.43
CA ARG A 131 -1.61 -19.19 -3.83
C ARG A 131 -0.57 -20.25 -4.20
N ALA A 132 0.49 -20.39 -3.40
CA ALA A 132 1.59 -21.35 -3.63
C ALA A 132 1.18 -22.83 -3.45
N GLY A 133 0.05 -23.11 -2.81
CA GLY A 133 -0.45 -24.47 -2.58
C GLY A 133 -1.20 -25.12 -3.75
N ASN A 134 -1.57 -24.36 -4.79
CA ASN A 134 -2.33 -24.88 -5.93
C ASN A 134 -1.42 -25.14 -7.13
N VAL A 135 -1.20 -26.42 -7.47
CA VAL A 135 -0.32 -26.92 -8.56
C VAL A 135 -0.65 -26.37 -9.97
N LEU A 136 -1.79 -25.70 -10.13
CA LEU A 136 -2.20 -25.02 -11.37
C LEU A 136 -1.82 -23.52 -11.40
N HIS A 137 -1.24 -22.98 -10.32
CA HIS A 137 -1.04 -21.55 -10.07
C HIS A 137 0.44 -21.13 -9.88
N ASN A 138 1.41 -21.97 -10.24
CA ASN A 138 2.87 -21.72 -10.09
C ASN A 138 3.46 -20.49 -10.83
N ARG A 139 2.66 -19.61 -11.43
CA ARG A 139 3.12 -18.33 -12.04
C ARG A 139 2.85 -17.12 -11.16
N TRP A 140 2.18 -17.34 -10.04
CA TRP A 140 1.74 -16.30 -9.11
C TRP A 140 2.69 -16.06 -7.97
N GLU A 141 3.68 -16.93 -7.81
CA GLU A 141 4.36 -17.08 -6.53
C GLU A 141 5.21 -15.86 -6.21
N GLN A 142 5.64 -15.09 -7.22
CA GLN A 142 6.62 -14.02 -7.05
C GLN A 142 6.45 -12.96 -8.15
N ASN A 143 6.05 -11.74 -7.79
CA ASN A 143 6.13 -10.59 -8.71
C ASN A 143 7.24 -9.65 -8.29
N ARG A 144 7.84 -8.96 -9.26
CA ARG A 144 8.95 -8.01 -9.02
C ARG A 144 8.63 -6.72 -9.73
N GLU A 145 8.32 -5.68 -8.97
CA GLU A 145 7.94 -4.39 -9.50
C GLU A 145 9.06 -3.37 -9.26
N LEU A 146 9.46 -2.67 -10.32
CA LEU A 146 10.23 -1.43 -10.20
C LEU A 146 9.29 -0.25 -10.43
N SER A 147 9.37 0.74 -9.56
CA SER A 147 8.51 1.92 -9.63
C SER A 147 9.26 3.22 -9.45
N LEU A 148 8.77 4.25 -10.13
CA LEU A 148 9.21 5.64 -10.03
C LEU A 148 8.01 6.52 -9.69
N LYS A 149 8.09 7.22 -8.56
CA LYS A 149 7.12 8.22 -8.12
C LYS A 149 7.75 9.61 -8.17
N LEU A 150 7.01 10.56 -8.72
CA LEU A 150 7.37 11.98 -8.79
C LEU A 150 6.30 12.81 -8.07
N THR A 151 6.70 13.71 -7.15
CA THR A 151 5.79 14.65 -6.47
C THR A 151 6.38 16.05 -6.34
N THR A 152 5.55 17.05 -6.04
CA THR A 152 5.98 18.46 -5.99
C THR A 152 6.09 19.04 -4.59
N GLY A 153 5.87 18.25 -3.52
CA GLY A 153 5.99 18.71 -2.13
C GLY A 153 5.10 19.90 -1.75
N LEU A 154 4.04 20.16 -2.53
CA LEU A 154 3.06 21.22 -2.30
C LEU A 154 1.96 20.75 -1.33
N LEU A 155 1.25 21.70 -0.70
CA LEU A 155 0.12 21.39 0.20
C LEU A 155 -0.97 20.55 -0.49
N PHE A 156 -1.32 20.92 -1.72
CA PHE A 156 -2.00 20.03 -2.65
C PHE A 156 -0.91 19.36 -3.47
N GLU A 157 -0.65 18.09 -3.21
CA GLU A 157 0.48 17.36 -3.80
C GLU A 157 0.01 16.57 -5.04
N PRO A 158 0.18 17.11 -6.26
CA PRO A 158 0.08 16.30 -7.45
C PRO A 158 1.29 15.36 -7.55
N GLY A 159 1.07 14.21 -8.15
CA GLY A 159 2.15 13.29 -8.47
C GLY A 159 1.83 12.32 -9.59
N ILE A 160 2.89 11.68 -10.05
CA ILE A 160 2.86 10.61 -11.04
C ILE A 160 3.60 9.42 -10.45
N TRP A 161 3.08 8.22 -10.66
CA TRP A 161 3.76 6.99 -10.30
C TRP A 161 3.67 6.05 -11.49
N VAL A 162 4.82 5.61 -12.00
CA VAL A 162 4.91 4.56 -13.02
C VAL A 162 5.52 3.32 -12.38
N ALA A 163 4.96 2.16 -12.66
CA ALA A 163 5.49 0.90 -12.16
C ALA A 163 5.45 -0.17 -13.24
N CYS A 164 6.46 -1.04 -13.22
CA CYS A 164 6.60 -2.13 -14.17
C CYS A 164 7.08 -3.39 -13.45
N ASP A 165 6.34 -4.47 -13.68
CA ASP A 165 6.81 -5.83 -13.51
C ASP A 165 7.34 -6.33 -14.84
N HIS A 166 8.67 -6.42 -14.94
CA HIS A 166 9.37 -6.83 -16.15
C HIS A 166 9.21 -8.31 -16.47
N GLU A 167 9.00 -9.17 -15.47
CA GLU A 167 8.88 -10.62 -15.69
C GLU A 167 7.53 -10.99 -16.29
N ASN A 168 6.48 -10.28 -15.86
CA ASN A 168 5.12 -10.50 -16.32
C ASN A 168 4.68 -9.55 -17.45
N ASP A 169 5.53 -8.60 -17.86
CA ASP A 169 5.21 -7.54 -18.83
C ASP A 169 3.93 -6.80 -18.42
N ILE A 170 3.83 -6.48 -17.13
CA ILE A 170 2.73 -5.71 -16.55
C ILE A 170 3.27 -4.33 -16.24
N TRP A 171 2.58 -3.30 -16.70
CA TRP A 171 2.89 -1.94 -16.26
C TRP A 171 1.62 -1.14 -16.05
N TYR A 172 1.71 -0.20 -15.13
CA TYR A 172 0.72 0.84 -14.94
C TYR A 172 1.39 2.15 -14.60
N ALA A 173 0.71 3.23 -14.94
CA ALA A 173 0.96 4.55 -14.44
C ALA A 173 -0.28 5.03 -13.68
N LYS A 174 -0.08 5.85 -12.66
CA LYS A 174 -1.15 6.63 -12.06
C LYS A 174 -0.73 8.08 -11.94
N ILE A 175 -1.69 8.95 -12.17
CA ILE A 175 -1.61 10.32 -11.69
C ILE A 175 -2.41 10.41 -10.40
N PHE A 176 -1.96 11.22 -9.47
CA PHE A 176 -2.68 11.40 -8.21
C PHE A 176 -2.59 12.83 -7.72
N ALA A 177 -3.52 13.16 -6.84
CA ALA A 177 -3.49 14.36 -6.03
C ALA A 177 -3.84 14.00 -4.58
N SER A 178 -3.04 14.50 -3.65
CA SER A 178 -3.31 14.37 -2.21
C SER A 178 -3.37 15.71 -1.50
N TYR A 179 -4.16 15.77 -0.44
CA TYR A 179 -4.33 16.95 0.38
C TYR A 179 -4.62 16.55 1.83
N ASP A 180 -3.84 17.10 2.75
CA ASP A 180 -4.02 16.96 4.19
C ASP A 180 -4.52 18.27 4.78
N TYR A 181 -5.62 18.18 5.53
CA TYR A 181 -6.26 19.31 6.18
C TYR A 181 -6.29 19.11 7.69
N ALA A 182 -5.45 19.85 8.41
CA ALA A 182 -5.54 19.95 9.86
C ALA A 182 -6.83 20.70 10.24
N ILE A 183 -7.72 20.06 11.01
CA ILE A 183 -9.02 20.61 11.37
C ILE A 183 -8.83 21.61 12.52
N PRO A 184 -8.97 22.94 12.31
CA PRO A 184 -8.56 23.92 13.32
C PRO A 184 -9.38 23.85 14.62
N ALA A 185 -10.64 23.40 14.53
CA ALA A 185 -11.51 23.26 15.70
C ALA A 185 -11.08 22.12 16.65
N VAL A 186 -10.26 21.18 16.18
CA VAL A 186 -9.75 20.05 16.96
C VAL A 186 -8.30 19.81 16.53
N GLU A 187 -7.35 20.42 17.23
CA GLU A 187 -5.91 20.43 16.89
C GLU A 187 -5.28 19.03 16.67
N LYS A 188 -5.94 17.98 17.14
CA LYS A 188 -5.52 16.58 16.99
C LYS A 188 -6.06 15.88 15.74
N LEU A 189 -6.95 16.50 14.98
CA LEU A 189 -7.59 15.88 13.81
C LEU A 189 -6.98 16.36 12.49
N THR A 190 -6.66 15.41 11.62
CA THR A 190 -6.25 15.64 10.24
C THR A 190 -7.15 14.87 9.29
N LEU A 191 -7.76 15.57 8.34
CA LEU A 191 -8.50 14.96 7.23
C LEU A 191 -7.58 14.83 6.02
N SER A 192 -7.28 13.60 5.61
CA SER A 192 -6.47 13.30 4.44
C SER A 192 -7.34 12.85 3.29
N ASN A 193 -7.08 13.39 2.09
CA ASN A 193 -7.76 13.01 0.86
C ASN A 193 -6.72 12.64 -0.18
N LYS A 194 -6.96 11.54 -0.92
CA LYS A 194 -6.14 11.14 -2.06
C LYS A 194 -7.01 10.65 -3.20
N ALA A 195 -6.84 11.24 -4.37
CA ALA A 195 -7.49 10.81 -5.60
C ALA A 195 -6.42 10.28 -6.55
N GLU A 196 -6.65 9.10 -7.11
CA GLU A 196 -5.72 8.41 -8.00
C GLU A 196 -6.45 7.97 -9.27
N LEU A 197 -5.81 8.16 -10.42
CA LEU A 197 -6.31 7.76 -11.72
C LEU A 197 -5.29 6.84 -12.38
N TYR A 198 -5.68 5.59 -12.63
CA TYR A 198 -4.81 4.54 -13.13
C TYR A 198 -4.95 4.36 -14.64
N TRP A 199 -3.83 4.16 -15.31
CA TRP A 199 -3.71 3.76 -16.71
C TRP A 199 -2.72 2.61 -16.78
N GLY A 200 -3.04 1.54 -17.50
CA GLY A 200 -2.11 0.43 -17.64
C GLY A 200 -2.28 -0.31 -18.94
N ASN A 201 -1.39 -1.28 -19.16
CA ASN A 201 -1.46 -2.12 -20.35
C ASN A 201 -2.56 -3.17 -20.29
N GLY A 202 -2.73 -3.90 -21.39
CA GLY A 202 -3.67 -5.01 -21.48
C GLY A 202 -3.54 -6.04 -20.37
N ARG A 203 -2.30 -6.42 -20.01
CA ARG A 203 -2.04 -7.39 -18.94
C ARG A 203 -2.42 -6.86 -17.56
N TYR A 204 -2.16 -5.58 -17.29
CA TYR A 204 -2.66 -4.91 -16.10
C TYR A 204 -4.20 -4.90 -16.04
N ASN A 205 -4.86 -4.56 -17.15
CA ASN A 205 -6.31 -4.40 -17.25
C ASN A 205 -7.10 -5.72 -17.28
N GLY A 206 -6.49 -6.80 -17.80
CA GLY A 206 -7.08 -8.14 -17.81
C GLY A 206 -7.24 -8.77 -16.43
N GLY A 207 -6.75 -8.08 -15.41
CA GLY A 207 -6.89 -8.46 -14.04
C GLY A 207 -5.93 -9.59 -13.69
N SER A 208 -6.00 -9.94 -12.41
CA SER A 208 -5.17 -10.94 -11.76
C SER A 208 -5.44 -12.38 -12.26
N TYR A 209 -5.30 -12.67 -13.55
CA TYR A 209 -5.10 -14.01 -14.13
C TYR A 209 -4.09 -13.94 -15.30
N PRO A 210 -2.79 -13.65 -15.02
CA PRO A 210 -1.71 -13.73 -15.99
C PRO A 210 -1.43 -15.20 -16.29
N GLY A 211 -2.17 -15.71 -17.25
CA GLY A 211 -2.16 -17.13 -17.59
C GLY A 211 -3.13 -17.42 -18.70
N ASP A 212 -4.22 -16.66 -18.77
CA ASP A 212 -5.09 -16.70 -19.92
C ASP A 212 -4.60 -15.72 -20.98
N ARG A 213 -3.49 -16.06 -21.63
CA ARG A 213 -3.03 -15.38 -22.86
C ARG A 213 -4.08 -15.44 -23.98
N GLN A 214 -5.14 -16.25 -23.84
CA GLN A 214 -6.27 -16.24 -24.78
C GLN A 214 -7.27 -15.12 -24.46
N ASN A 215 -7.26 -14.59 -23.23
CA ASN A 215 -8.02 -13.43 -22.78
C ASN A 215 -7.18 -12.13 -22.74
N ASP A 216 -6.10 -12.04 -23.54
CA ASP A 216 -5.37 -10.79 -23.88
C ASP A 216 -6.26 -9.79 -24.68
N HIS A 217 -7.57 -9.82 -24.46
CA HIS A 217 -8.58 -8.97 -25.10
C HIS A 217 -8.53 -7.52 -24.61
N TYR A 218 -7.73 -7.21 -23.59
CA TYR A 218 -7.67 -5.90 -22.97
C TYR A 218 -6.59 -5.04 -23.62
N LYS A 219 -6.96 -3.81 -23.98
CA LYS A 219 -6.07 -2.78 -24.54
C LYS A 219 -5.43 -1.94 -23.43
N ASN A 220 -4.46 -1.10 -23.79
CA ASN A 220 -4.00 -0.03 -22.91
C ASN A 220 -5.16 0.94 -22.68
N ALA A 221 -5.59 1.11 -21.43
CA ALA A 221 -6.82 1.84 -21.13
C ALA A 221 -6.76 2.47 -19.73
N LEU A 222 -7.50 3.57 -19.58
CA LEU A 222 -7.72 4.22 -18.31
C LEU A 222 -8.57 3.30 -17.43
N SER A 223 -7.94 2.74 -16.40
CA SER A 223 -8.47 1.57 -15.71
C SER A 223 -9.45 1.98 -14.62
N THR A 224 -8.96 2.72 -13.63
CA THR A 224 -9.68 2.94 -12.39
C THR A 224 -9.47 4.36 -11.88
N PHE A 225 -10.51 4.92 -11.29
CA PHE A 225 -10.41 6.07 -10.41
C PHE A 225 -10.56 5.58 -8.97
N VAL A 226 -9.67 5.98 -8.07
CA VAL A 226 -9.68 5.59 -6.66
C VAL A 226 -9.64 6.85 -5.81
N TRP A 227 -10.59 7.00 -4.91
CA TRP A 227 -10.63 8.09 -3.95
C TRP A 227 -10.56 7.50 -2.53
N THR A 228 -9.56 7.95 -1.78
CA THR A 228 -9.32 7.54 -0.40
C THR A 228 -9.46 8.74 0.51
N VAL A 229 -10.19 8.56 1.62
CA VAL A 229 -10.42 9.56 2.66
C VAL A 229 -10.09 8.94 4.00
N ASN A 230 -9.25 9.63 4.78
CA ASN A 230 -8.88 9.22 6.13
C ASN A 230 -9.11 10.37 7.11
N LEU A 231 -9.53 10.06 8.33
CA LEU A 231 -9.62 11.04 9.41
C LEU A 231 -8.74 10.58 10.57
N ASP A 232 -7.55 11.14 10.69
CA ASP A 232 -6.57 10.72 11.69
C ASP A 232 -6.66 11.60 12.95
N TYR A 233 -6.76 10.96 14.12
CA TYR A 233 -6.67 11.56 15.45
C TYR A 233 -5.32 11.24 16.09
N ALA A 234 -4.57 12.28 16.47
CA ALA A 234 -3.31 12.14 17.20
C ALA A 234 -3.57 11.74 18.66
N ILE A 235 -3.33 10.47 18.98
CA ILE A 235 -3.41 9.94 20.34
C ILE A 235 -2.23 10.49 21.16
N THR A 236 -1.03 10.38 20.58
CA THR A 236 0.22 10.98 21.06
C THR A 236 0.88 11.75 19.92
N GLU A 237 2.06 12.33 20.16
CA GLU A 237 2.94 12.89 19.13
C GLU A 237 3.32 11.84 18.05
N ASN A 238 3.43 10.58 18.45
CA ASN A 238 3.94 9.51 17.60
C ASN A 238 2.84 8.59 17.08
N ILE A 239 1.68 8.51 17.74
CA ILE A 239 0.62 7.53 17.43
C ILE A 239 -0.65 8.23 16.95
N LYS A 240 -1.16 7.77 15.81
CA LYS A 240 -2.41 8.24 15.19
C LYS A 240 -3.38 7.09 14.98
N PHE A 241 -4.67 7.39 15.09
CA PHE A 241 -5.75 6.44 14.84
C PHE A 241 -6.89 7.10 14.08
N GLY A 242 -7.51 6.40 13.13
CA GLY A 242 -8.58 6.99 12.35
C GLY A 242 -9.40 6.00 11.53
N PRO A 243 -10.67 6.31 11.23
CA PRO A 243 -11.39 5.62 10.16
C PRO A 243 -10.79 5.95 8.80
N LEU A 244 -10.87 4.99 7.89
CA LEU A 244 -10.53 5.13 6.49
C LEU A 244 -11.70 4.67 5.60
N MET A 245 -11.85 5.31 4.45
CA MET A 245 -12.78 4.92 3.42
C MET A 245 -12.10 5.00 2.06
N GLN A 246 -12.35 4.02 1.21
CA GLN A 246 -11.93 4.08 -0.19
C GLN A 246 -13.10 3.76 -1.09
N MET A 247 -13.26 4.57 -2.12
CA MET A 247 -14.23 4.41 -3.20
C MET A 247 -13.48 4.28 -4.50
N ALA A 248 -13.90 3.35 -5.36
CA ALA A 248 -13.22 3.10 -6.61
C ALA A 248 -14.20 2.85 -7.74
N TRP A 249 -13.88 3.36 -8.92
CA TRP A 249 -14.68 3.23 -10.12
C TRP A 249 -13.84 2.66 -11.26
N ALA A 250 -14.33 1.58 -11.89
CA ALA A 250 -13.82 1.15 -13.19
C ALA A 250 -14.28 2.16 -14.25
N LEU A 251 -13.34 2.65 -15.05
CA LEU A 251 -13.60 3.73 -16.01
C LEU A 251 -13.84 3.17 -17.41
N ASP A 252 -12.89 2.39 -17.93
CA ASP A 252 -13.04 1.71 -19.22
C ASP A 252 -14.07 0.57 -19.12
N HIS A 253 -14.80 0.37 -20.22
CA HIS A 253 -15.82 -0.67 -20.34
C HIS A 253 -15.23 -2.06 -20.07
N ASP A 254 -14.08 -2.38 -20.67
CA ASP A 254 -13.52 -3.72 -20.62
C ASP A 254 -13.02 -4.02 -19.20
N VAL A 255 -12.44 -3.03 -18.52
CA VAL A 255 -12.07 -3.12 -17.10
C VAL A 255 -13.30 -3.31 -16.21
N ARG A 256 -14.41 -2.65 -16.53
CA ARG A 256 -15.68 -2.83 -15.80
C ARG A 256 -16.24 -4.23 -15.99
N GLU A 257 -16.19 -4.77 -17.20
CA GLU A 257 -16.61 -6.16 -17.47
C GLU A 257 -15.70 -7.17 -16.78
N SER A 258 -14.39 -6.92 -16.71
CA SER A 258 -13.45 -7.80 -16.00
C SER A 258 -13.73 -7.86 -14.48
N TRP A 259 -14.26 -6.79 -13.91
CA TRP A 259 -14.71 -6.78 -12.52
C TRP A 259 -15.94 -7.66 -12.29
N LYS A 260 -16.78 -7.90 -13.31
CA LYS A 260 -18.01 -8.69 -13.21
C LYS A 260 -17.82 -10.21 -13.34
N GLY A 261 -16.58 -10.70 -13.33
CA GLY A 261 -16.25 -12.11 -13.52
C GLY A 261 -16.94 -13.09 -12.54
N PRO A 262 -16.84 -14.41 -12.78
CA PRO A 262 -17.69 -15.44 -12.16
C PRO A 262 -17.63 -15.55 -10.62
N ASN A 263 -16.53 -15.12 -9.97
CA ASN A 263 -16.37 -15.15 -8.50
C ASN A 263 -16.66 -13.77 -7.87
N ASN A 264 -17.88 -13.27 -8.09
CA ASN A 264 -18.15 -11.84 -8.17
C ASN A 264 -18.41 -11.16 -6.80
N PHE A 265 -17.37 -10.57 -6.21
CA PHE A 265 -17.48 -9.69 -5.04
C PHE A 265 -17.33 -8.19 -5.36
N ASN A 266 -17.10 -7.87 -6.64
CA ASN A 266 -17.06 -6.49 -7.11
C ASN A 266 -18.48 -6.03 -7.48
N SER A 267 -18.71 -4.73 -7.40
CA SER A 267 -20.00 -4.16 -7.78
C SER A 267 -20.26 -4.31 -9.27
N LYS A 268 -21.47 -4.78 -9.61
CA LYS A 268 -21.94 -4.87 -11.01
C LYS A 268 -21.94 -3.53 -11.74
N ASN A 269 -21.99 -2.42 -11.01
CA ASN A 269 -21.97 -1.08 -11.61
C ASN A 269 -20.53 -0.56 -11.82
N GLY A 270 -19.51 -1.34 -11.45
CA GLY A 270 -18.11 -0.94 -11.53
C GLY A 270 -17.72 0.07 -10.45
N CYS A 271 -18.43 0.11 -9.32
CA CYS A 271 -18.15 1.01 -8.20
C CYS A 271 -17.98 0.21 -6.90
N ASN A 272 -16.77 0.14 -6.38
CA ASN A 272 -16.47 -0.54 -5.12
C ASN A 272 -16.29 0.46 -3.99
N ILE A 273 -16.66 0.05 -2.79
CA ILE A 273 -16.49 0.83 -1.57
C ILE A 273 -15.93 -0.10 -0.49
N LEU A 274 -14.94 0.38 0.25
CA LEU A 274 -14.47 -0.22 1.48
C LEU A 274 -14.42 0.82 2.59
N TRP A 275 -14.52 0.34 3.82
CA TRP A 275 -14.24 1.11 5.02
C TRP A 275 -13.30 0.30 5.92
N GLY A 276 -12.62 1.00 6.82
CA GLY A 276 -11.68 0.40 7.74
C GLY A 276 -11.27 1.35 8.86
N PHE A 277 -10.28 0.91 9.62
CA PHE A 277 -9.61 1.69 10.65
C PHE A 277 -8.11 1.50 10.52
N LYS A 278 -7.35 2.57 10.77
CA LYS A 278 -5.90 2.58 10.73
C LYS A 278 -5.36 3.01 12.08
N VAL A 279 -4.30 2.34 12.54
CA VAL A 279 -3.39 2.82 13.57
C VAL A 279 -2.01 2.98 12.94
N ALA A 280 -1.38 4.13 13.11
CA ALA A 280 -0.03 4.39 12.63
C ALA A 280 0.85 4.93 13.76
N ALA A 281 2.12 4.56 13.77
CA ALA A 281 3.12 5.03 14.71
C ALA A 281 4.45 5.32 14.00
N GLU A 282 5.15 6.37 14.43
CA GLU A 282 6.47 6.76 13.93
C GLU A 282 7.41 7.04 15.13
N PHE A 283 8.65 6.52 15.10
CA PHE A 283 9.63 6.63 16.19
C PHE A 283 11.02 7.00 15.70
#